data_AF-A0A9Q3ETG1-F1
#
_entry.id   AF-A0A9Q3ETG1-F1
#
_cell.length_a   1.000
_cell.length_b   1.000
_cell.length_c   1.000
_cell.angle_alpha   90.00
_cell.angle_beta   90.00
_cell.angle_gamma   90.00
#
_symmetry.space_group_name_H-M   'P 1'
#
loop_
_entity.id
_entity.type
_entity.pdbx_description
1 polymer ?
#
loop_
_entity_poly.entity_id
_entity_poly.type
_entity_poly.pdbx_seq_one_letter_code
_entity_poly.pdbx_strand_id
1 'polypeptide(L)'
;MFDQQNVFEMTQDRIQAYEKIRYALTNAPLLLMPDWKLPFKLYIDACGEGLGEALHQVQIFNDKPYEGLICFISRQIKPNEARYGASQMECLCLVWTLENLHYYLDGSVFEVITDCNALK
;
A
#
# COMPACT_ATOMS: atom_id res chain seq x y z
N MET A 1 10.32 10.72 -33.18
CA MET A 1 9.12 11.54 -32.96
C MET A 1 9.22 11.97 -31.51
N PHE A 2 9.66 13.21 -31.28
CA PHE A 2 10.06 13.70 -29.96
C PHE A 2 8.85 13.65 -29.01
N ASP A 3 9.03 12.98 -27.88
CA ASP A 3 8.15 13.09 -26.72
C ASP A 3 7.92 14.56 -26.43
N GLN A 4 6.71 15.05 -26.69
CA GLN A 4 6.28 16.32 -26.12
C GLN A 4 6.22 16.10 -24.62
N GLN A 5 7.27 16.54 -23.94
CA GLN A 5 7.32 16.68 -22.50
C GLN A 5 6.24 17.70 -22.10
N ASN A 6 4.99 17.24 -22.01
CA ASN A 6 3.89 18.03 -21.48
C ASN A 6 4.26 18.32 -20.03
N VAL A 7 4.74 19.54 -19.79
CA VAL A 7 5.04 20.01 -18.45
C VAL A 7 3.75 19.90 -17.65
N PHE A 8 3.76 19.03 -16.64
CA PHE A 8 2.62 18.88 -15.75
C PHE A 8 2.53 20.14 -14.88
N GLU A 9 1.72 21.10 -15.33
CA GLU A 9 1.56 22.38 -14.64
C GLU A 9 0.78 22.21 -13.32
N MET A 10 1.34 22.68 -12.21
CA MET A 10 0.69 22.74 -10.91
C MET A 10 -0.30 23.92 -10.86
N THR A 11 -1.41 23.80 -11.59
CA THR A 11 -2.47 24.81 -11.56
C THR A 11 -3.18 24.83 -10.21
N GLN A 12 -3.82 25.95 -9.86
CA GLN A 12 -4.53 26.09 -8.59
C GLN A 12 -5.60 25.00 -8.40
N ASP A 13 -6.35 24.67 -9.45
CA ASP A 13 -7.39 23.64 -9.41
C ASP A 13 -6.81 22.25 -9.13
N ARG A 14 -5.64 21.93 -9.69
CA ARG A 14 -4.94 20.64 -9.45
C ARG A 14 -4.40 20.54 -8.04
N ILE A 15 -3.83 21.63 -7.52
CA ILE A 15 -3.39 21.71 -6.12
C ILE A 15 -4.59 21.52 -5.20
N GLN A 16 -5.72 22.20 -5.46
CA GLN A 16 -6.94 22.03 -4.68
C GLN A 16 -7.49 20.59 -4.74
N ALA A 17 -7.46 19.96 -5.91
CA ALA A 17 -7.87 18.56 -6.06
C ALA A 17 -6.96 17.60 -5.29
N TYR A 18 -5.64 17.78 -5.38
CA TYR A 18 -4.65 17.01 -4.63
C TYR A 18 -4.87 17.15 -3.12
N GLU A 19 -5.01 18.39 -2.62
CA GLU A 19 -5.25 18.63 -1.19
C GLU A 19 -6.59 18.06 -0.72
N LYS A 20 -7.64 18.05 -1.58
CA LYS A 20 -8.91 17.36 -1.26
C LYS A 20 -8.73 15.86 -1.11
N ILE A 21 -7.99 15.21 -2.02
CA ILE A 21 -7.71 13.78 -1.94
C ILE A 21 -6.89 13.48 -0.68
N ARG A 22 -5.84 14.26 -0.44
CA ARG A 22 -5.01 14.14 0.77
C ARG A 22 -5.85 14.31 2.03
N TYR A 23 -6.70 15.34 2.11
CA TYR A 23 -7.59 15.55 3.24
C TYR A 23 -8.57 14.39 3.42
N ALA A 24 -9.17 13.89 2.34
CA ALA A 24 -10.08 12.76 2.38
C ALA A 24 -9.37 11.48 2.88
N LEU A 25 -8.14 11.23 2.45
CA LEU A 25 -7.35 10.07 2.90
C LEU A 25 -6.91 10.20 4.37
N THR A 26 -6.52 11.40 4.82
CA THR A 26 -6.02 11.60 6.20
C THR A 26 -7.13 11.80 7.24
N ASN A 27 -8.33 12.23 6.81
CA ASN A 27 -9.48 12.45 7.68
C ASN A 27 -10.61 11.44 7.42
N ALA A 28 -10.39 10.43 6.58
CA ALA A 28 -11.34 9.32 6.45
C ALA A 28 -11.47 8.62 7.81
N PRO A 29 -12.68 8.49 8.37
CA PRO A 29 -12.89 7.92 9.70
C PRO A 29 -12.78 6.38 9.76
N LEU A 30 -12.10 5.73 8.82
CA LEU A 30 -12.28 4.29 8.59
C LEU A 30 -10.97 3.49 8.55
N LEU A 31 -10.10 3.70 9.54
CA LEU A 31 -9.26 2.58 9.96
C LEU A 31 -10.14 1.60 10.73
N LEU A 32 -10.26 0.38 10.22
CA LEU A 32 -10.92 -0.70 10.93
C LEU A 32 -10.06 -1.12 12.12
N MET A 33 -10.72 -1.41 13.24
CA MET A 33 -10.08 -2.18 14.30
C MET A 33 -9.90 -3.62 13.78
N PRO A 34 -8.70 -4.22 13.86
CA PRO A 34 -8.48 -5.60 13.45
C PRO A 34 -9.35 -6.58 14.24
N ASP A 35 -9.97 -7.53 13.53
CA ASP A 35 -10.54 -8.74 14.11
C ASP A 35 -9.57 -9.91 13.91
N TRP A 36 -8.93 -10.33 14.99
CA TRP A 36 -7.91 -11.39 14.99
C TRP A 36 -8.41 -12.78 14.58
N LYS A 37 -9.73 -12.96 14.43
CA LYS A 37 -10.32 -14.22 13.96
C LYS A 37 -10.48 -14.29 12.45
N LEU A 38 -10.32 -13.16 11.75
CA LEU A 38 -10.51 -13.05 10.31
C LEU A 38 -9.16 -12.90 9.60
N PRO A 39 -9.02 -13.42 8.37
CA PRO A 39 -7.78 -13.30 7.63
C PRO A 39 -7.54 -11.85 7.20
N PHE A 40 -6.27 -11.47 7.08
CA PHE A 40 -5.88 -10.17 6.53
C PHE A 40 -5.66 -10.24 5.02
N LYS A 41 -5.71 -9.08 4.38
CA LYS A 41 -5.29 -8.85 3.00
C LYS A 41 -4.14 -7.86 3.00
N LEU A 42 -3.03 -8.27 2.43
CA LEU A 42 -1.78 -7.55 2.43
C LEU A 42 -1.48 -7.06 1.01
N TYR A 43 -1.76 -5.79 0.71
CA TYR A 43 -1.43 -5.20 -0.58
C TYR A 43 -0.04 -4.62 -0.53
N ILE A 44 0.87 -5.11 -1.37
CA ILE A 44 2.24 -4.59 -1.47
C ILE A 44 2.47 -4.03 -2.87
N ASP A 45 3.30 -2.99 -2.94
CA ASP A 45 3.79 -2.42 -4.18
C ASP A 45 5.18 -1.81 -3.96
N ALA A 46 6.06 -1.95 -4.93
CA ALA A 46 7.41 -1.44 -4.88
C ALA A 46 7.82 -0.79 -6.20
N CYS A 47 8.41 0.39 -6.08
CA CYS A 47 8.96 1.11 -7.22
C CYS A 47 10.41 1.54 -6.97
N GLY A 48 11.04 2.15 -7.98
CA GLY A 48 12.41 2.64 -7.89
C GLY A 48 12.62 3.79 -6.91
N GLU A 49 11.58 4.27 -6.22
CA GLU A 49 11.68 5.35 -5.23
C GLU A 49 11.25 4.92 -3.82
N GLY A 50 10.36 3.95 -3.70
CA GLY A 50 9.78 3.57 -2.42
C GLY A 50 9.13 2.20 -2.41
N LEU A 51 8.88 1.73 -1.19
CA LEU A 51 8.11 0.55 -0.86
C LEU A 51 6.82 1.00 -0.19
N GLY A 52 5.71 0.37 -0.53
CA GLY A 52 4.40 0.69 0.02
C GLY A 52 3.61 -0.56 0.35
N GLU A 53 2.87 -0.48 1.44
CA GLU A 53 1.92 -1.51 1.83
C GLU A 53 0.63 -0.91 2.40
N ALA A 54 -0.47 -1.65 2.18
CA ALA A 54 -1.75 -1.45 2.83
C ALA A 54 -2.28 -2.76 3.42
N LEU A 55 -2.50 -2.77 4.74
CA LEU A 55 -3.12 -3.88 5.46
C LEU A 55 -4.62 -3.68 5.49
N HIS A 56 -5.36 -4.62 4.94
CA HIS A 56 -6.81 -4.61 4.85
C HIS A 56 -7.41 -5.84 5.55
N GLN A 57 -8.70 -5.74 5.87
CA GLN A 57 -9.49 -6.87 6.32
C GLN A 57 -10.92 -6.76 5.84
N VAL A 58 -11.52 -7.90 5.50
CA VAL A 58 -12.94 -7.99 5.15
C VAL A 58 -13.73 -8.29 6.43
N GLN A 59 -14.57 -7.35 6.85
CA GLN A 59 -15.45 -7.49 8.02
C GLN A 59 -16.92 -7.31 7.60
N ILE A 60 -17.85 -7.76 8.43
CA ILE A 60 -19.30 -7.61 8.17
C ILE A 60 -19.81 -6.33 8.81
N PHE A 61 -20.30 -5.40 7.99
CA PHE A 61 -21.00 -4.19 8.43
C PHE A 61 -22.38 -4.14 7.78
N ASN A 62 -23.43 -3.97 8.59
CA ASN A 62 -24.83 -3.97 8.11
C ASN A 62 -25.15 -5.19 7.23
N ASP A 63 -24.78 -6.39 7.71
CA ASP A 63 -24.96 -7.69 7.06
C ASP A 63 -24.31 -7.83 5.67
N LYS A 64 -23.31 -6.97 5.36
CA LYS A 64 -22.58 -7.00 4.10
C LYS A 64 -21.07 -7.04 4.34
N PRO A 65 -20.31 -7.78 3.50
CA PRO A 65 -18.86 -7.74 3.54
C PRO A 65 -18.39 -6.35 3.10
N TYR A 66 -17.49 -5.79 3.89
CA TYR A 66 -16.81 -4.53 3.61
C TYR A 66 -15.32 -4.76 3.83
N GLU A 67 -14.53 -4.51 2.79
CA GLU A 67 -13.08 -4.48 2.90
C GLU A 67 -12.65 -3.09 3.34
N GLY A 68 -12.08 -3.02 4.53
CA GLY A 68 -11.56 -1.78 5.09
C GLY A 68 -10.08 -1.87 5.41
N LEU A 69 -9.46 -0.71 5.40
CA LEU A 69 -8.07 -0.50 5.71
C LEU A 69 -7.84 -0.57 7.23
N ILE A 70 -6.74 -1.19 7.65
CA ILE A 70 -6.29 -1.25 9.04
C ILE A 70 -5.07 -0.35 9.25
N CYS A 71 -4.08 -0.43 8.36
CA CYS A 71 -2.92 0.45 8.40
C CYS A 71 -2.26 0.57 7.02
N PHE A 72 -1.47 1.63 6.86
CA PHE A 72 -0.51 1.77 5.78
C PHE A 72 0.88 1.91 6.38
N ILE A 73 1.87 1.28 5.75
CA ILE A 73 3.27 1.61 5.96
C ILE A 73 3.97 1.85 4.62
N SER A 74 4.88 2.81 4.60
CA SER A 74 5.73 3.06 3.43
C SER A 74 7.08 3.60 3.85
N ARG A 75 8.08 3.40 2.99
CA ARG A 75 9.40 4.00 3.16
C ARG A 75 10.09 4.22 1.82
N GLN A 76 11.04 5.15 1.79
CA GLN A 76 11.94 5.29 0.66
C GLN A 76 12.90 4.11 0.55
N ILE A 77 13.28 3.77 -0.67
CA ILE A 77 14.33 2.78 -0.91
C ILE A 77 15.70 3.32 -0.44
N LYS A 78 16.53 2.42 0.07
CA LYS A 78 17.91 2.74 0.44
C LYS A 78 18.82 2.74 -0.80
N PRO A 79 19.95 3.46 -0.79
CA PRO A 79 20.87 3.50 -1.92
C PRO A 79 21.38 2.12 -2.39
N ASN A 80 21.47 1.15 -1.48
CA ASN A 80 21.86 -0.23 -1.81
C ASN A 80 20.71 -1.05 -2.45
N GLU A 81 19.46 -0.72 -2.13
CA GLU A 81 18.25 -1.36 -2.66
C GLU A 81 17.92 -0.86 -4.08
N ALA A 82 18.38 0.34 -4.44
CA ALA A 82 18.17 0.95 -5.78
C ALA A 82 18.72 0.14 -6.96
N ARG A 83 19.53 -0.89 -6.70
CA ARG A 83 20.10 -1.77 -7.74
C ARG A 83 19.24 -3.00 -8.01
N TYR A 84 18.18 -3.21 -7.24
CA TYR A 84 17.28 -4.35 -7.37
C TYR A 84 16.37 -4.21 -8.60
N GLY A 85 16.12 -5.34 -9.27
CA GLY A 85 15.09 -5.41 -10.30
C GLY A 85 13.69 -5.34 -9.68
N ALA A 86 12.67 -5.06 -10.50
CA ALA A 86 11.28 -4.91 -10.04
C ALA A 86 10.81 -6.07 -9.13
N SER A 87 11.01 -7.33 -9.54
CA SER A 87 10.64 -8.49 -8.73
C SER A 87 11.39 -8.61 -7.41
N GLN A 88 12.64 -8.14 -7.36
CA GLN A 88 13.43 -8.12 -6.12
C GLN A 88 12.95 -7.00 -5.18
N MET A 89 12.52 -5.85 -5.73
CA MET A 89 11.95 -4.77 -4.95
C MET A 89 10.60 -5.14 -4.35
N GLU A 90 9.74 -5.81 -5.12
CA GLU A 90 8.48 -6.38 -4.63
C GLU A 90 8.70 -7.37 -3.48
N CYS A 91 9.67 -8.28 -3.63
CA CYS A 91 10.03 -9.24 -2.59
C CYS A 91 10.59 -8.53 -1.34
N LEU A 92 11.43 -7.51 -1.55
CA LEU A 92 11.93 -6.66 -0.47
C LEU A 92 10.78 -5.95 0.26
N CYS A 93 9.76 -5.46 -0.46
CA CYS A 93 8.58 -4.84 0.14
C CYS A 93 7.81 -5.82 1.02
N LEU A 94 7.61 -7.05 0.55
CA LEU A 94 6.98 -8.10 1.34
C LEU A 94 7.77 -8.38 2.63
N VAL A 95 9.07 -8.68 2.51
CA VAL A 95 9.92 -8.99 3.68
C VAL A 95 9.92 -7.84 4.68
N TRP A 96 10.13 -6.62 4.20
CA TRP A 96 10.11 -5.42 5.04
C TRP A 96 8.77 -5.26 5.75
N THR A 97 7.66 -5.52 5.06
CA THR A 97 6.34 -5.43 5.67
C THR A 97 6.15 -6.48 6.77
N LEU A 98 6.51 -7.74 6.51
CA LEU A 98 6.40 -8.81 7.51
C LEU A 98 7.18 -8.49 8.78
N GLU A 99 8.37 -7.88 8.65
CA GLU A 99 9.16 -7.42 9.80
C GLU A 99 8.47 -6.29 10.58
N ASN A 100 7.88 -5.31 9.87
CA ASN A 100 7.30 -4.13 10.50
C ASN A 100 5.88 -4.37 11.04
N LEU A 101 5.11 -5.26 10.45
CA LEU A 101 3.73 -5.59 10.84
C LEU A 101 3.63 -6.98 11.50
N HIS A 102 4.72 -7.51 12.07
CA HIS A 102 4.72 -8.80 12.75
C HIS A 102 3.64 -8.90 13.84
N TYR A 103 3.34 -7.80 14.54
CA TYR A 103 2.29 -7.76 15.56
C TYR A 103 0.86 -7.92 15.01
N TYR A 104 0.66 -7.75 13.69
CA TYR A 104 -0.59 -8.11 13.01
C TYR A 104 -0.53 -9.49 12.36
N LEU A 105 0.58 -9.80 11.69
CA LEU A 105 0.66 -10.91 10.73
C LEU A 105 1.19 -12.21 11.34
N ASP A 106 1.95 -12.16 12.43
CA ASP A 106 2.51 -13.36 13.06
C ASP A 106 1.39 -14.24 13.65
N GLY A 107 1.39 -15.52 13.30
CA GLY A 107 0.32 -16.47 13.66
C GLY A 107 -1.02 -16.27 12.95
N SER A 108 -1.17 -15.24 12.11
CA SER A 108 -2.40 -14.93 11.38
C SER A 108 -2.41 -15.55 9.98
N VAL A 109 -3.61 -15.80 9.44
CA VAL A 109 -3.77 -16.15 8.02
C VAL A 109 -3.92 -14.84 7.23
N PHE A 110 -3.17 -14.70 6.14
CA PHE A 110 -3.30 -13.54 5.28
C PHE A 110 -3.04 -13.89 3.81
N GLU A 111 -3.64 -13.09 2.93
CA GLU A 111 -3.43 -13.14 1.49
C GLU A 111 -2.53 -11.98 1.06
N VAL A 112 -1.48 -12.26 0.27
CA VAL A 112 -0.63 -11.21 -0.31
C VAL A 112 -1.14 -10.89 -1.72
N ILE A 113 -1.41 -9.61 -1.96
CA ILE A 113 -1.84 -9.07 -3.26
C ILE A 113 -0.70 -8.23 -3.83
N THR A 114 -0.19 -8.66 -4.98
CA THR A 114 0.87 -7.98 -5.75
C THR A 114 0.61 -8.20 -7.25
N ASP A 115 1.04 -7.26 -8.09
CA ASP A 115 1.05 -7.41 -9.54
C ASP A 115 2.28 -8.22 -10.05
N CYS A 116 3.23 -8.51 -9.15
CA CYS A 116 4.44 -9.25 -9.46
C CYS A 116 4.19 -10.76 -9.59
N ASN A 117 4.21 -11.27 -10.83
CA ASN A 117 4.04 -12.70 -11.08
C ASN A 117 5.13 -13.59 -10.46
N ALA A 118 6.31 -13.04 -10.14
CA ALA A 118 7.38 -13.82 -9.53
C ALA A 118 7.12 -14.16 -8.05
N LEU A 119 6.17 -13.49 -7.41
CA LEU A 119 5.77 -13.68 -6.01
C LEU A 119 4.47 -14.47 -5.84
N LYS A 120 3.82 -14.87 -6.95
CA LYS A 120 2.64 -15.73 -6.94
C LYS A 120 3.05 -17.19 -6.97
#